data_AF-A0A7S1LIV1-F1
#
_entry.id   AF-A0A7S1LIV1-F1
#
_cell.length_a   1.000
_cell.length_b   1.000
_cell.length_c   1.000
_cell.angle_alpha   90.00
_cell.angle_beta   90.00
_cell.angle_gamma   90.00
#
_symmetry.space_group_name_H-M   'P 1'
#
loop_
_entity.id
_entity.type
_entity.pdbx_description
1 polymer ?
#
loop_
_entity_poly.entity_id
_entity_poly.type
_entity_poly.pdbx_seq_one_letter_code
_entity_poly.pdbx_strand_id
1 'polypeptide(L)'
;GGLKACQGDATIRPGDLVEVSGLTSAAGQALNGEEASVIDVDEDRGRAEVRLDALGGKAQSLKLQGLRKLDLMIGDLVEIVGLESRQGERLNGDKGSLKLFVEDTGRWEVLFIPHRLMSLKADNLQRVDTAVFEGRA
;
A
#
# COMPACT_ATOMS: atom_id res chain seq x y z
N GLY A 1 -20.33 16.51 15.94
CA GLY A 1 -20.34 15.04 15.90
C GLY A 1 -19.05 14.59 15.27
N GLY A 2 -18.18 13.93 16.01
CA GLY A 2 -16.89 13.49 15.51
C GLY A 2 -17.08 12.38 14.48
N LEU A 3 -16.57 12.60 13.26
CA LEU A 3 -16.37 11.54 12.29
C LEU A 3 -15.23 10.66 12.83
N LYS A 4 -15.58 9.69 13.66
CA LYS A 4 -14.67 8.62 14.04
C LYS A 4 -14.59 7.72 12.80
N ALA A 5 -13.57 7.93 11.99
CA ALA A 5 -13.23 6.99 10.94
C ALA A 5 -13.14 5.61 11.59
N CYS A 6 -14.07 4.73 11.22
CA CYS A 6 -13.98 3.31 11.50
C CYS A 6 -12.75 2.82 10.74
N GLN A 7 -11.56 2.99 11.31
CA GLN A 7 -10.37 2.23 10.90
C GLN A 7 -10.69 0.80 11.32
N GLY A 8 -11.36 0.10 10.41
CA GLY A 8 -11.89 -1.23 10.66
C GLY A 8 -10.77 -2.16 11.05
N ASP A 9 -11.09 -3.12 11.91
CA ASP A 9 -10.48 -4.44 11.90
C ASP A 9 -10.67 -5.05 10.50
N ALA A 10 -9.96 -4.52 9.52
CA ALA A 10 -9.93 -5.10 8.20
C ALA A 10 -9.05 -6.34 8.33
N THR A 11 -9.71 -7.50 8.47
CA THR A 11 -9.07 -8.81 8.51
C THR A 11 -8.08 -8.89 7.35
N ILE A 12 -6.79 -8.98 7.69
CA ILE A 12 -5.71 -9.14 6.73
C ILE A 12 -5.85 -10.52 6.09
N ARG A 13 -5.80 -10.58 4.76
CA ARG A 13 -5.93 -11.80 3.96
C ARG A 13 -4.76 -11.93 2.99
N PRO A 14 -4.47 -13.14 2.51
CA PRO A 14 -3.57 -13.34 1.37
C PRO A 14 -3.97 -12.43 0.20
N GLY A 15 -2.98 -11.76 -0.39
CA GLY A 15 -3.14 -10.76 -1.46
C GLY A 15 -3.37 -9.32 -0.96
N ASP A 16 -3.63 -9.11 0.34
CA ASP A 16 -3.71 -7.77 0.88
C ASP A 16 -2.33 -7.11 0.89
N LEU A 17 -2.31 -5.79 0.68
CA LEU A 17 -1.14 -4.98 0.93
C LEU A 17 -1.16 -4.49 2.37
N VAL A 18 -0.03 -4.60 3.05
CA VAL A 18 0.13 -4.17 4.43
C VAL A 18 1.40 -3.34 4.59
N GLU A 19 1.34 -2.37 5.49
CA GLU A 19 2.50 -1.66 6.01
C GLU A 19 2.91 -2.31 7.33
N VAL A 20 4.19 -2.63 7.47
CA VAL A 20 4.74 -3.12 8.73
C VAL A 20 4.85 -1.95 9.71
N SER A 21 4.27 -2.08 10.89
CA SER A 21 4.30 -1.03 11.90
C SER A 21 4.34 -1.62 13.31
N GLY A 22 4.82 -0.85 14.30
CA GLY A 22 4.75 -1.27 15.70
C GLY A 22 5.66 -2.44 16.11
N LEU A 23 6.62 -2.85 15.28
CA LEU A 23 7.63 -3.83 15.70
C LEU A 23 8.67 -3.18 16.63
N THR A 24 8.92 -3.82 17.78
CA THR A 24 9.80 -3.29 18.84
C THR A 24 11.16 -3.97 18.94
N SER A 25 11.36 -5.09 18.23
CA SER A 25 12.67 -5.74 18.17
C SER A 25 13.65 -4.93 17.33
N ALA A 26 14.96 -5.04 17.61
CA ALA A 26 15.98 -4.31 16.86
C ALA A 26 15.93 -4.60 15.35
N ALA A 27 15.66 -5.86 14.96
CA ALA A 27 15.47 -6.24 13.56
C ALA A 27 14.12 -5.77 12.98
N GLY A 28 13.07 -5.71 13.79
CA GLY A 28 11.74 -5.30 13.35
C GLY A 28 11.58 -3.78 13.22
N GLN A 29 12.29 -3.00 14.03
CA GLN A 29 12.29 -1.54 13.91
C GLN A 29 12.80 -1.06 12.55
N ALA A 30 13.76 -1.77 11.96
CA ALA A 30 14.25 -1.49 10.62
C ALA A 30 13.23 -1.80 9.51
N LEU A 31 12.15 -2.52 9.83
CA LEU A 31 11.08 -2.85 8.90
C LEU A 31 9.83 -1.99 9.13
N ASN A 32 9.78 -1.17 10.18
CA ASN A 32 8.63 -0.30 10.40
C ASN A 32 8.57 0.76 9.29
N GLY A 33 7.41 0.91 8.66
CA GLY A 33 7.20 1.72 7.47
C GLY A 33 7.50 0.99 6.16
N GLU A 34 7.94 -0.28 6.21
CA GLU A 34 8.11 -1.06 4.99
C GLU A 34 6.80 -1.70 4.55
N GLU A 35 6.55 -1.65 3.25
CA GLU A 35 5.40 -2.27 2.62
C GLU A 35 5.64 -3.76 2.34
N ALA A 36 4.57 -4.54 2.45
CA ALA A 36 4.62 -5.95 2.20
C ALA A 36 3.32 -6.47 1.59
N SER A 37 3.41 -7.43 0.68
CA SER A 37 2.25 -8.20 0.22
C SER A 37 2.06 -9.44 1.07
N VAL A 38 0.83 -9.69 1.49
CA VAL A 38 0.50 -10.87 2.31
C VAL A 38 0.45 -12.09 1.42
N ILE A 39 1.32 -13.06 1.69
CA ILE A 39 1.37 -14.34 0.98
C ILE A 39 0.41 -15.32 1.64
N ASP A 40 0.45 -15.41 2.97
CA ASP A 40 -0.36 -16.35 3.75
C ASP A 40 -0.67 -15.77 5.14
N VAL A 41 -1.74 -16.25 5.76
CA VAL A 41 -2.15 -15.85 7.11
C VAL A 41 -2.41 -17.09 7.96
N ASP A 42 -1.58 -17.28 8.97
CA ASP A 42 -1.75 -18.28 10.01
C ASP A 42 -2.51 -17.61 11.18
N GLU A 43 -3.84 -17.69 11.11
CA GLU A 43 -4.73 -17.15 12.15
C GLU A 43 -4.55 -17.88 13.49
N ASP A 44 -4.23 -19.18 13.46
CA ASP A 44 -3.99 -19.99 14.67
C ASP A 44 -2.79 -19.49 15.47
N ARG A 45 -1.75 -19.02 14.78
CA ARG A 45 -0.54 -18.44 15.38
C ARG A 45 -0.57 -16.92 15.47
N GLY A 46 -1.60 -16.27 14.92
CA GLY A 46 -1.73 -14.81 14.83
C GLY A 46 -0.62 -14.15 14.02
N ARG A 47 -0.15 -14.82 12.96
CA ARG A 47 0.97 -14.38 12.12
C ARG A 47 0.57 -14.36 10.65
N ALA A 48 1.11 -13.43 9.91
CA ALA A 48 1.05 -13.43 8.46
C ALA A 48 2.45 -13.60 7.88
N GLU A 49 2.54 -14.40 6.83
CA GLU A 49 3.70 -14.47 5.97
C GLU A 49 3.57 -13.37 4.92
N VAL A 50 4.48 -12.41 4.94
CA VAL A 50 4.45 -11.24 4.06
C VAL A 50 5.74 -11.14 3.26
N ARG A 51 5.65 -10.72 2.00
CA ARG A 51 6.80 -10.47 1.13
C ARG A 51 7.21 -9.00 1.23
N LEU A 52 8.43 -8.74 1.70
CA LEU A 52 8.97 -7.38 1.74
C LEU A 52 9.96 -7.14 0.60
N ASP A 53 9.72 -6.12 -0.21
CA ASP A 53 10.63 -5.74 -1.29
C ASP A 53 11.95 -5.15 -0.77
N ALA A 54 11.92 -4.44 0.36
CA ALA A 54 13.12 -3.92 1.00
C ALA A 54 14.12 -5.02 1.39
N LEU A 55 13.64 -6.26 1.55
CA LEU A 55 14.48 -7.43 1.79
C LEU A 55 14.77 -8.25 0.52
N GLY A 56 14.52 -7.68 -0.66
CA GLY A 56 14.69 -8.34 -1.95
C GLY A 56 13.60 -9.36 -2.25
N GLY A 57 12.36 -9.10 -1.82
CA GLY A 57 11.23 -10.00 -2.05
C GLY A 57 11.22 -11.24 -1.14
N LYS A 58 11.90 -11.18 0.01
CA LYS A 58 11.91 -12.28 0.98
C LYS A 58 10.61 -12.31 1.79
N ALA A 59 10.10 -13.52 2.00
CA ALA A 59 9.01 -13.76 2.92
C ALA A 59 9.48 -13.59 4.39
N GLN A 60 8.66 -12.94 5.20
CA GLN A 60 8.84 -12.78 6.64
C GLN A 60 7.57 -13.15 7.38
N SER A 61 7.72 -13.84 8.50
CA SER A 61 6.62 -14.18 9.38
C SER A 61 6.46 -13.10 10.45
N LEU A 62 5.50 -12.20 10.25
CA LEU A 62 5.21 -11.08 11.13
C LEU A 62 3.91 -11.30 11.90
N LYS A 63 3.80 -10.72 13.10
CA LYS A 63 2.55 -10.76 13.86
C LYS A 63 1.53 -9.85 13.18
N LEU A 64 0.27 -10.27 13.12
CA LEU A 64 -0.82 -9.46 12.57
C LEU A 64 -0.94 -8.09 13.24
N GLN A 65 -0.66 -8.00 14.55
CA GLN A 65 -0.65 -6.73 15.30
C GLN A 65 0.41 -5.74 14.82
N GLY A 66 1.45 -6.22 14.14
CA GLY A 66 2.51 -5.40 13.58
C GLY A 66 2.30 -5.07 12.10
N LEU A 67 1.10 -5.32 11.58
CA LEU A 67 0.74 -5.09 10.18
C LEU A 67 -0.48 -4.18 10.13
N ARG A 68 -0.44 -3.20 9.25
CA ARG A 68 -1.55 -2.30 8.97
C ARG A 68 -1.97 -2.51 7.53
N LYS A 69 -3.22 -2.91 7.31
CA LYS A 69 -3.76 -3.03 5.97
C LYS A 69 -3.77 -1.67 5.26
N LEU A 70 -3.22 -1.63 4.05
CA LEU A 70 -3.35 -0.50 3.15
C LEU A 70 -4.66 -0.69 2.37
N ASP A 71 -5.59 0.27 2.53
CA ASP A 71 -6.89 0.26 1.87
C ASP A 71 -6.78 0.71 0.39
N LEU A 72 -5.92 0.06 -0.38
CA LEU A 72 -5.77 0.26 -1.81
C LEU A 72 -6.25 -0.98 -2.56
N MET A 73 -7.21 -0.80 -3.47
CA MET A 73 -7.77 -1.85 -4.29
C MET A 73 -7.69 -1.50 -5.78
N ILE A 74 -7.62 -2.52 -6.64
CA ILE A 74 -7.75 -2.33 -8.09
C ILE A 74 -9.04 -1.56 -8.38
N GLY A 75 -8.92 -0.49 -9.18
CA GLY A 75 -10.02 0.43 -9.49
C GLY A 75 -10.04 1.69 -8.63
N ASP A 76 -9.36 1.71 -7.49
CA ASP A 76 -9.27 2.92 -6.66
C ASP A 76 -8.59 4.06 -7.42
N LEU A 77 -9.11 5.28 -7.20
CA LEU A 77 -8.43 6.50 -7.62
C LEU A 77 -7.35 6.83 -6.60
N VAL A 78 -6.16 7.12 -7.11
CA VAL A 78 -4.99 7.46 -6.30
C VAL A 78 -4.34 8.71 -6.84
N GLU A 79 -3.70 9.46 -5.95
CA GLU A 79 -2.83 10.59 -6.24
C GLU A 79 -1.41 10.22 -5.85
N ILE A 80 -0.45 10.59 -6.70
CA ILE A 80 0.96 10.38 -6.39
C ILE A 80 1.38 11.39 -5.32
N VAL A 81 2.04 10.91 -4.26
CA VAL A 81 2.61 11.73 -3.19
C VAL A 81 4.01 11.25 -2.85
N GLY A 82 4.80 12.05 -2.14
CA GLY A 82 6.03 11.57 -1.48
C GLY A 82 7.23 11.26 -2.38
N LEU A 83 7.16 11.45 -3.71
CA LEU A 83 8.35 11.26 -4.55
C LEU A 83 9.33 12.43 -4.37
N GLU A 84 10.56 12.13 -3.91
CA GLU A 84 11.62 13.13 -3.66
C GLU A 84 12.62 13.27 -4.82
N SER A 85 12.58 12.36 -5.80
CA SER A 85 13.49 12.47 -6.96
C SER A 85 13.08 13.64 -7.85
N ARG A 86 14.05 14.36 -8.44
CA ARG A 86 13.77 15.51 -9.33
C ARG A 86 12.79 15.22 -10.48
N GLN A 87 12.73 13.97 -10.94
CA GLN A 87 11.77 13.52 -11.95
C GLN A 87 10.42 13.12 -11.32
N GLY A 88 10.44 12.48 -10.15
CA GLY A 88 9.27 12.04 -9.42
C GLY A 88 8.48 13.18 -8.75
N GLU A 89 9.15 14.23 -8.25
CA GLU A 89 8.49 15.40 -7.65
C GLU A 89 7.49 16.06 -8.62
N ARG A 90 7.78 16.00 -9.93
CA ARG A 90 6.91 16.56 -10.98
C ARG A 90 5.62 15.75 -11.20
N LEU A 91 5.58 14.53 -10.67
CA LEU A 91 4.46 13.62 -10.75
C LEU A 91 3.61 13.68 -9.47
N ASN A 92 4.13 14.22 -8.37
CA ASN A 92 3.33 14.42 -7.16
C ASN A 92 2.13 15.33 -7.50
N GLY A 93 0.93 14.88 -7.13
CA GLY A 93 -0.33 15.52 -7.50
C GLY A 93 -1.02 14.92 -8.73
N ASP A 94 -0.31 14.12 -9.54
CA ASP A 94 -0.95 13.41 -10.66
C ASP A 94 -1.89 12.34 -10.13
N LYS A 95 -3.06 12.22 -10.78
CA LYS A 95 -4.13 11.29 -10.40
C LYS A 95 -4.30 10.19 -11.43
N GLY A 96 -4.45 8.97 -10.94
CA GLY A 96 -4.64 7.79 -11.77
C GLY A 96 -5.55 6.77 -11.10
N SER A 97 -5.78 5.67 -11.81
CA SER A 97 -6.54 4.53 -11.30
C SER A 97 -5.63 3.31 -11.14
N LEU A 98 -5.76 2.62 -10.01
CA LEU A 98 -5.06 1.35 -9.79
C LEU A 98 -5.57 0.30 -10.79
N LYS A 99 -4.65 -0.35 -11.51
CA LYS A 99 -4.97 -1.38 -12.50
C LYS A 99 -4.56 -2.76 -12.07
N LEU A 100 -3.35 -2.88 -11.53
CA LEU A 100 -2.77 -4.15 -11.16
C LEU A 100 -1.82 -3.94 -10.00
N PHE A 101 -1.78 -4.91 -9.08
CA PHE A 101 -0.71 -5.02 -8.11
C PHE A 101 0.28 -6.08 -8.61
N VAL A 102 1.55 -5.70 -8.75
CA VAL A 102 2.61 -6.58 -9.24
C VAL A 102 3.32 -7.20 -8.04
N GLU A 103 2.86 -8.37 -7.61
CA GLU A 103 3.35 -9.10 -6.42
C GLU A 103 4.86 -9.39 -6.44
N ASP A 104 5.46 -9.51 -7.63
CA ASP A 104 6.89 -9.73 -7.79
C ASP A 104 7.75 -8.52 -7.39
N THR A 105 7.15 -7.32 -7.41
CA THR A 105 7.85 -6.06 -7.17
C THR A 105 7.21 -5.20 -6.07
N GLY A 106 6.11 -5.70 -5.48
CA GLY A 106 5.24 -5.02 -4.53
C GLY A 106 4.77 -3.63 -4.94
N ARG A 107 4.67 -3.38 -6.25
CA ARG A 107 4.27 -2.08 -6.81
C ARG A 107 2.91 -2.14 -7.47
N TRP A 108 2.19 -1.03 -7.39
CA TRP A 108 0.95 -0.80 -8.11
C TRP A 108 1.22 -0.24 -9.50
N GLU A 109 0.61 -0.85 -10.51
CA GLU A 109 0.42 -0.23 -11.81
C GLU A 109 -0.75 0.74 -11.75
N VAL A 110 -0.43 2.02 -11.93
CA VAL A 110 -1.37 3.12 -11.93
C VAL A 110 -1.51 3.65 -13.35
N LEU A 111 -2.74 3.67 -13.86
CA LEU A 111 -3.06 4.24 -15.17
C LEU A 111 -3.50 5.70 -15.01
N PHE A 112 -2.69 6.60 -15.57
CA PHE A 112 -2.93 8.03 -15.71
C PHE A 112 -3.52 8.36 -17.08
N ILE A 113 -4.38 9.37 -17.13
CA ILE A 113 -4.96 9.92 -18.35
C ILE A 113 -3.92 10.83 -19.03
N PRO A 114 -3.71 10.78 -20.36
CA PRO A 114 -4.49 10.00 -21.31
C PRO A 114 -4.15 8.50 -21.33
N HIS A 115 -2.88 8.07 -21.33
CA HIS A 115 -2.52 6.64 -21.40
C HIS A 115 -1.12 6.34 -20.84
N ARG A 116 -0.81 6.83 -19.64
CA ARG A 116 0.50 6.55 -19.00
C ARG A 116 0.29 5.52 -17.89
N LEU A 117 0.91 4.34 -18.03
CA LEU A 117 0.97 3.34 -16.96
C LEU A 117 2.28 3.53 -16.19
N MET A 118 2.23 3.58 -14.87
CA MET A 118 3.42 3.68 -14.02
C MET A 118 3.39 2.68 -12.89
N SER A 119 4.54 2.12 -12.55
CA SER A 119 4.72 1.21 -11.42
C SER A 119 5.21 2.00 -10.20
N LEU A 120 4.36 2.14 -9.20
CA LEU A 120 4.58 2.99 -8.02
C LEU A 120 4.42 2.17 -6.73
N LYS A 121 5.23 2.49 -5.72
CA LYS A 121 5.02 1.98 -4.36
C LYS A 121 3.74 2.56 -3.78
N ALA A 122 3.06 1.83 -2.91
CA ALA A 122 1.85 2.35 -2.28
C ALA A 122 2.13 3.53 -1.33
N ASP A 123 3.35 3.63 -0.77
CA ASP A 123 3.81 4.78 0.01
C ASP A 123 3.69 6.09 -0.76
N ASN A 124 3.83 6.00 -2.08
CA ASN A 124 3.73 7.14 -2.98
C ASN A 124 2.32 7.30 -3.56
N LEU A 125 1.32 6.61 -3.03
CA LEU A 125 -0.05 6.60 -3.52
C LEU A 125 -1.02 6.88 -2.38
N GLN A 126 -1.76 7.97 -2.53
CA GLN A 126 -2.83 8.31 -1.61
C GLN A 126 -4.18 8.09 -2.28
N ARG A 127 -5.06 7.28 -1.67
CA ARG A 127 -6.42 7.10 -2.18
C ARG A 127 -7.17 8.42 -2.17
N VAL A 128 -7.77 8.77 -3.30
CA VAL A 128 -8.58 9.98 -3.48
C VAL A 128 -10.04 9.58 -3.58
N ASP A 129 -10.89 10.28 -2.84
CA ASP A 129 -12.33 10.03 -2.86
C ASP A 129 -12.95 10.45 -4.20
N THR A 130 -13.73 9.56 -4.81
CA THR A 130 -14.28 9.74 -6.16
C THR A 130 -15.25 10.92 -6.27
N ALA A 131 -15.83 11.36 -5.13
CA ALA A 131 -16.70 12.52 -5.06
C ALA A 131 -16.05 13.84 -5.55
N VAL A 132 -14.72 13.88 -5.65
CA VAL A 132 -13.96 15.05 -6.14
C VAL A 132 -13.72 14.97 -7.66
N PHE A 133 -13.92 13.80 -8.29
CA PHE A 133 -13.57 13.56 -9.70
C PHE A 133 -14.68 14.00 -10.68
N GLU A 134 -15.94 14.08 -10.25
CA GLU A 134 -17.10 14.43 -11.11
C GLU A 134 -17.41 15.96 -11.15
N GLY A 135 -16.47 16.81 -10.77
CA GLY A 135 -16.69 18.26 -10.66
C GLY A 135 -16.39 19.11 -11.91
N ARG A 136 -15.85 18.53 -12.99
CA ARG A 136 -15.55 19.25 -14.24
C ARG A 136 -15.63 18.32 -15.45
N ALA A 137 -16.85 18.13 -15.94
CA ALA A 137 -17.11 17.85 -17.35
C ALA A 137 -17.56 19.15 -18.01
#